data_AF-A0A533I774-F1
#
_entry.id   AF-A0A533I774-F1
#
_cell.length_a   1.000
_cell.length_b   1.000
_cell.length_c   1.000
_cell.angle_alpha   90.00
_cell.angle_beta   90.00
_cell.angle_gamma   90.00
#
_symmetry.space_group_name_H-M   'P 1'
#
loop_
_entity.id
_entity.type
_entity.pdbx_description
1 polymer ?
#
loop_
_entity_poly.entity_id
_entity_poly.type
_entity_poly.pdbx_seq_one_letter_code
_entity_poly.pdbx_strand_id
1 'polypeptide(L)'
;MSSIAYLAAFALALTMLATGLGFRGRDLLRIGKLPGATVLGLGLQVLLLPMATALLVKAVLPGTNEGFGLILASLAPMSASSYVFVGLGGGNTGLARTLTLCSSFAVLVVIAALKLDDVLFGIWPLLILAYTLPLLLGMALQHLNSGFAIMLERRMTVGASVLTGLVALATLWQGLAWGHVTLFMLALVIAGFAGLFGWGAGRMLGSGKGEAIGLSLSIRNFALPLAICLIGCDVSVAVAPVLYAIAMYLVAFALIVMWRHVR
;
A
#
# COMPACT_ATOMS: atom_id res chain seq x y z
N MET A 1 25.26 0.81 2.63
CA MET A 1 23.93 0.68 1.99
C MET A 1 24.14 0.24 0.55
N SER A 2 23.38 -0.76 0.09
CA SER A 2 23.49 -1.31 -1.27
C SER A 2 22.87 -0.35 -2.31
N SER A 3 23.36 -0.38 -3.55
CA SER A 3 22.83 0.46 -4.64
C SER A 3 21.32 0.28 -4.86
N ILE A 4 20.80 -0.93 -4.60
CA ILE A 4 19.37 -1.25 -4.70
C ILE A 4 18.52 -0.51 -3.66
N ALA A 5 19.06 -0.22 -2.47
CA ALA A 5 18.34 0.51 -1.43
C ALA A 5 18.07 1.97 -1.83
N TYR A 6 19.07 2.63 -2.43
CA TYR A 6 18.89 3.99 -2.96
C TYR A 6 17.92 4.04 -4.14
N LEU A 7 17.96 3.03 -5.02
CA LEU A 7 16.98 2.90 -6.09
C LEU A 7 15.57 2.67 -5.55
N ALA A 8 15.41 1.92 -4.46
CA ALA A 8 14.11 1.72 -3.81
C ALA A 8 13.56 3.02 -3.20
N ALA A 9 14.40 3.83 -2.54
CA ALA A 9 14.00 5.14 -2.05
C ALA A 9 13.61 6.08 -3.19
N PHE A 10 14.37 6.07 -4.29
CA PHE A 10 14.06 6.89 -5.46
C PHE A 10 12.76 6.43 -6.14
N ALA A 11 12.56 5.13 -6.27
CA ALA A 11 11.31 4.54 -6.75
C ALA A 11 10.13 4.97 -5.88
N LEU A 12 10.27 4.89 -4.55
CA LEU A 12 9.28 5.38 -3.60
C LEU A 12 8.96 6.86 -3.81
N ALA A 13 9.98 7.72 -3.96
CA ALA A 13 9.79 9.13 -4.23
C ALA A 13 8.98 9.40 -5.50
N LEU A 14 9.28 8.69 -6.58
CA LEU A 14 8.51 8.79 -7.83
C LEU A 14 7.06 8.29 -7.66
N THR A 15 6.86 7.18 -6.96
CA THR A 15 5.49 6.66 -6.71
C THR A 15 4.67 7.61 -5.85
N MET A 16 5.27 8.25 -4.85
CA MET A 16 4.59 9.20 -3.96
C MET A 16 4.32 10.53 -4.63
N LEU A 17 5.24 11.02 -5.46
CA LEU A 17 5.00 12.18 -6.30
C LEU A 17 3.85 11.91 -7.30
N ALA A 18 3.86 10.77 -7.99
CA ALA A 18 2.76 10.36 -8.87
C ALA A 18 1.42 10.25 -8.11
N THR A 19 1.44 9.67 -6.91
CA THR A 19 0.25 9.58 -6.04
C THR A 19 -0.27 10.96 -5.65
N GLY A 20 0.62 11.88 -5.28
CA GLY A 20 0.28 13.25 -4.91
C GLY A 20 -0.36 14.02 -6.06
N LEU A 21 0.18 13.86 -7.28
CA LEU A 21 -0.38 14.47 -8.49
C LEU A 21 -1.81 13.99 -8.78
N GLY A 22 -2.17 12.76 -8.39
CA GLY A 22 -3.52 12.22 -8.59
C GLY A 22 -4.59 12.76 -7.62
N PHE A 23 -4.20 13.46 -6.54
CA PHE A 23 -5.14 13.93 -5.52
C PHE A 23 -5.81 15.25 -5.87
N ARG A 24 -7.15 15.27 -5.91
CA ARG A 24 -7.91 16.49 -6.23
C ARG A 24 -8.41 17.13 -4.94
N GLY A 25 -8.50 18.46 -4.89
CA GLY A 25 -9.01 19.17 -3.70
C GLY A 25 -10.41 18.72 -3.25
N ARG A 26 -11.25 18.25 -4.18
CA ARG A 26 -12.56 17.64 -3.86
C ARG A 26 -12.48 16.32 -3.08
N ASP A 27 -11.35 15.62 -3.12
CA ASP A 27 -11.15 14.36 -2.38
C ASP A 27 -10.95 14.63 -0.88
N LEU A 28 -10.43 15.81 -0.50
CA LEU A 28 -10.39 16.29 0.89
C LEU A 28 -11.80 16.59 1.42
N LEU A 29 -12.63 17.26 0.62
CA LEU A 29 -14.02 17.58 1.00
C LEU A 29 -14.88 16.32 1.23
N ARG A 30 -14.49 15.18 0.65
CA ARG A 30 -15.20 13.90 0.84
C ARG A 30 -14.99 13.28 2.20
N ILE A 31 -13.93 13.64 2.92
CA ILE A 31 -13.66 13.16 4.29
C ILE A 31 -14.87 13.46 5.19
N GLY A 32 -15.39 14.68 5.12
CA GLY A 32 -16.58 15.10 5.88
C GLY A 32 -17.90 14.54 5.35
N LYS A 33 -17.96 14.08 4.09
CA LYS A 33 -19.19 13.55 3.48
C LYS A 33 -19.38 12.05 3.71
N LEU A 34 -18.30 11.31 3.94
CA LEU A 34 -18.32 9.86 4.14
C LEU A 34 -17.56 9.43 5.42
N PRO A 35 -17.79 10.06 6.59
CA PRO A 35 -16.95 9.88 7.77
C PRO A 35 -16.95 8.43 8.25
N GLY A 36 -18.11 7.76 8.32
CA GLY A 36 -18.20 6.37 8.76
C GLY A 36 -17.43 5.39 7.87
N ALA A 37 -17.41 5.61 6.55
CA ALA A 37 -16.67 4.76 5.63
C ALA A 37 -15.16 5.00 5.70
N THR A 38 -14.75 6.26 5.87
CA THR A 38 -13.35 6.64 6.06
C THR A 38 -12.79 6.07 7.37
N VAL A 39 -13.51 6.24 8.48
CA VAL A 39 -13.11 5.71 9.80
C VAL A 39 -13.05 4.19 9.78
N LEU A 40 -14.05 3.51 9.19
CA LEU A 40 -14.02 2.06 9.06
C LEU A 40 -12.80 1.60 8.25
N GLY A 41 -12.57 2.15 7.05
CA GLY A 41 -11.44 1.75 6.21
C GLY A 41 -10.09 1.98 6.87
N LEU A 42 -9.91 3.14 7.53
CA LEU A 42 -8.67 3.44 8.26
C LEU A 42 -8.49 2.55 9.50
N GLY A 43 -9.55 2.30 10.27
CA GLY A 43 -9.50 1.43 11.44
C GLY A 43 -9.13 -0.01 11.06
N LEU A 44 -9.69 -0.51 9.96
CA LEU A 44 -9.35 -1.84 9.43
C LEU A 44 -7.89 -1.90 8.97
N GLN A 45 -7.38 -0.84 8.33
CA GLN A 45 -6.00 -0.79 7.86
C GLN A 45 -4.98 -0.67 8.99
N VAL A 46 -5.26 0.18 9.99
CA VAL A 46 -4.30 0.53 11.04
C VAL A 46 -4.29 -0.49 12.16
N LEU A 47 -5.43 -1.09 12.47
CA LEU A 47 -5.57 -2.00 13.62
C LEU A 47 -5.73 -3.45 13.17
N LEU A 48 -6.80 -3.74 12.43
CA LEU A 48 -7.20 -5.12 12.15
C LEU A 48 -6.15 -5.84 11.30
N LEU A 49 -5.70 -5.23 10.21
CA LEU A 49 -4.86 -5.90 9.24
C LEU A 49 -3.43 -6.18 9.74
N PRO A 50 -2.74 -5.24 10.43
CA PRO A 50 -1.48 -5.54 11.10
C PRO A 50 -1.61 -6.60 12.18
N MET A 51 -2.69 -6.55 12.97
CA MET A 51 -2.93 -7.53 14.03
C MET A 51 -3.18 -8.93 13.46
N ALA A 52 -4.04 -9.06 12.46
CA ALA A 52 -4.29 -10.32 11.77
C ALA A 52 -3.01 -10.87 11.13
N THR A 53 -2.22 -10.00 10.49
CA THR A 53 -0.93 -10.38 9.90
C THR A 53 0.05 -10.87 10.96
N ALA A 54 0.20 -10.16 12.08
CA ALA A 54 1.09 -10.55 13.16
C ALA A 54 0.69 -11.89 13.80
N LEU A 55 -0.61 -12.13 14.00
CA LEU A 55 -1.11 -13.42 14.51
C LEU A 55 -0.82 -14.56 13.55
N LEU A 56 -1.07 -14.36 12.25
CA LEU A 56 -0.81 -15.37 11.21
C LEU A 56 0.69 -15.64 11.05
N VAL A 57 1.52 -14.59 11.04
CA VAL A 57 2.99 -14.73 11.00
C VAL A 57 3.50 -15.47 12.23
N LYS A 58 3.00 -15.14 13.43
CA LYS A 58 3.38 -15.86 14.66
C LYS A 58 3.00 -17.34 14.61
N ALA A 59 1.88 -17.69 13.97
CA ALA A 59 1.42 -19.07 13.86
C ALA A 59 2.18 -19.88 12.80
N VAL A 60 2.52 -19.26 11.65
CA VAL A 60 3.03 -19.98 10.47
C VAL A 60 4.54 -19.80 10.26
N LEU A 61 5.08 -18.63 10.61
CA LEU A 61 6.48 -18.24 10.37
C LEU A 61 7.11 -17.60 11.62
N PRO A 62 7.05 -18.26 12.80
CA PRO A 62 7.52 -17.67 14.05
C PRO A 62 9.01 -17.34 14.00
N GLY A 63 9.37 -16.11 14.39
CA GLY A 63 10.76 -15.67 14.50
C GLY A 63 11.51 -15.48 13.17
N THR A 64 10.79 -15.49 12.04
CA THR A 64 11.40 -15.30 10.72
C THR A 64 11.52 -13.83 10.34
N ASN A 65 12.58 -13.50 9.61
CA ASN A 65 12.83 -12.17 9.07
C ASN A 65 11.78 -11.80 8.00
N GLU A 66 11.36 -12.77 7.20
CA GLU A 66 10.34 -12.61 6.17
C GLU A 66 8.96 -12.33 6.78
N GLY A 67 8.65 -12.95 7.92
CA GLY A 67 7.44 -12.67 8.68
C GLY A 67 7.36 -11.21 9.12
N PHE A 68 8.49 -10.64 9.58
CA PHE A 68 8.56 -9.21 9.90
C PHE A 68 8.32 -8.32 8.67
N GLY A 69 8.90 -8.68 7.52
CA GLY A 69 8.64 -7.99 6.26
C GLY A 69 7.16 -8.01 5.84
N LEU A 70 6.43 -9.10 6.11
CA LEU A 70 4.98 -9.17 5.91
C LEU A 70 4.21 -8.26 6.87
N ILE A 71 4.63 -8.18 8.14
CA ILE A 71 4.03 -7.24 9.10
C ILE A 71 4.24 -5.79 8.62
N LEU A 72 5.43 -5.44 8.14
CA LEU A 72 5.68 -4.12 7.55
C LEU A 72 4.81 -3.86 6.31
N ALA A 73 4.65 -4.85 5.42
CA ALA A 73 3.74 -4.76 4.28
C ALA A 73 2.29 -4.53 4.73
N SER A 74 1.89 -5.13 5.84
CA SER A 74 0.56 -4.94 6.44
C SER A 74 0.39 -3.62 7.22
N LEU A 75 1.44 -2.82 7.39
CA LEU A 75 1.34 -1.46 7.93
C LEU A 75 1.29 -0.42 6.81
N ALA A 76 1.75 -0.78 5.61
CA ALA A 76 1.85 0.12 4.46
C ALA A 76 0.52 0.83 4.12
N PRO A 77 0.54 2.08 3.68
CA PRO A 77 -0.69 2.80 3.33
C PRO A 77 -1.39 2.14 2.14
N MET A 78 -2.66 2.45 1.94
CA MET A 78 -3.39 2.00 0.75
C MET A 78 -2.74 2.61 -0.51
N SER A 79 -2.81 1.91 -1.64
CA SER A 79 -2.15 2.37 -2.87
C SER A 79 -3.03 3.26 -3.73
N ALA A 80 -2.42 4.20 -4.47
CA ALA A 80 -3.08 4.90 -5.57
C ALA A 80 -3.56 3.94 -6.67
N SER A 81 -2.85 2.83 -6.91
CA SER A 81 -3.32 1.83 -7.87
C SER A 81 -4.69 1.24 -7.48
N SER A 82 -5.05 1.24 -6.19
CA SER A 82 -6.31 0.66 -5.72
C SER A 82 -7.54 1.32 -6.32
N TYR A 83 -7.55 2.65 -6.56
CA TYR A 83 -8.75 3.30 -7.09
C TYR A 83 -9.09 2.88 -8.53
N VAL A 84 -8.11 2.40 -9.30
CA VAL A 84 -8.36 1.84 -10.64
C VAL A 84 -9.09 0.51 -10.50
N PHE A 85 -8.60 -0.38 -9.64
CA PHE A 85 -9.23 -1.67 -9.34
C PHE A 85 -10.61 -1.50 -8.74
N VAL A 86 -10.79 -0.52 -7.84
CA VAL A 86 -12.11 -0.16 -7.29
C VAL A 86 -13.07 0.23 -8.40
N GLY A 87 -12.63 1.03 -9.38
CA GLY A 87 -13.44 1.37 -10.55
C GLY A 87 -13.83 0.14 -11.37
N LEU A 88 -12.89 -0.77 -11.63
CA LEU A 88 -13.14 -2.02 -12.34
C LEU A 88 -14.09 -2.97 -11.59
N GLY A 89 -14.03 -2.97 -10.26
CA GLY A 89 -14.95 -3.71 -9.39
C GLY A 89 -16.31 -3.04 -9.19
N GLY A 90 -16.56 -1.87 -9.81
CA GLY A 90 -17.81 -1.13 -9.66
C GLY A 90 -18.01 -0.55 -8.26
N GLY A 91 -16.93 -0.18 -7.58
CA GLY A 91 -16.92 0.48 -6.27
C GLY A 91 -16.78 2.00 -6.34
N ASN A 92 -16.87 2.65 -5.18
CA ASN A 92 -16.76 4.10 -5.05
C ASN A 92 -15.29 4.55 -5.11
N THR A 93 -14.81 4.91 -6.31
CA THR A 93 -13.43 5.41 -6.53
C THR A 93 -13.12 6.69 -5.77
N GLY A 94 -14.12 7.51 -5.46
CA GLY A 94 -13.95 8.70 -4.64
C GLY A 94 -13.59 8.38 -3.20
N LEU A 95 -14.28 7.39 -2.61
CA LEU A 95 -13.95 6.87 -1.29
C LEU A 95 -12.55 6.24 -1.27
N ALA A 96 -12.20 5.44 -2.28
CA ALA A 96 -10.88 4.83 -2.38
C ALA A 96 -9.75 5.89 -2.37
N ARG A 97 -9.90 6.98 -3.14
CA ARG A 97 -8.92 8.09 -3.13
C ARG A 97 -8.82 8.77 -1.76
N THR A 98 -9.96 9.03 -1.12
CA THR A 98 -9.99 9.62 0.23
C THR A 98 -9.30 8.71 1.24
N LEU A 99 -9.56 7.40 1.19
CA LEU A 99 -8.90 6.41 2.04
C LEU A 99 -7.38 6.36 1.79
N THR A 100 -6.94 6.32 0.53
CA THR A 100 -5.51 6.41 0.17
C THR A 100 -4.87 7.65 0.78
N LEU A 101 -5.48 8.83 0.60
CA LEU A 101 -4.96 10.09 1.14
C LEU A 101 -4.82 10.03 2.67
N CYS A 102 -5.88 9.67 3.38
CA CYS A 102 -5.86 9.59 4.84
C CYS A 102 -4.87 8.51 5.33
N SER A 103 -4.82 7.36 4.65
CA SER A 103 -3.93 6.26 4.99
C SER A 103 -2.46 6.64 4.90
N SER A 104 -2.11 7.48 3.92
CA SER A 104 -0.74 7.93 3.69
C SER A 104 -0.20 8.77 4.84
N PHE A 105 -1.04 9.50 5.55
CA PHE A 105 -0.64 10.22 6.75
C PHE A 105 -0.79 9.36 8.02
N ALA A 106 -1.84 8.52 8.08
CA ALA A 106 -2.07 7.64 9.22
C ALA A 106 -0.88 6.70 9.48
N VAL A 107 -0.24 6.17 8.42
CA VAL A 107 0.93 5.29 8.58
C VAL A 107 2.10 5.98 9.30
N LEU A 108 2.31 7.28 9.09
CA LEU A 108 3.37 8.04 9.78
C LEU A 108 3.12 8.11 11.29
N VAL A 109 1.86 8.33 11.67
CA VAL A 109 1.44 8.33 13.09
C VAL A 109 1.63 6.95 13.71
N VAL A 110 1.27 5.89 12.99
CA VAL A 110 1.43 4.51 13.45
C VAL A 110 2.92 4.16 13.63
N ILE A 111 3.76 4.50 12.67
CA ILE A 111 5.21 4.29 12.75
C ILE A 111 5.80 4.99 13.98
N ALA A 112 5.41 6.25 14.22
CA ALA A 112 5.85 7.00 15.40
C ALA A 112 5.36 6.37 16.71
N ALA A 113 4.07 6.01 16.77
CA ALA A 113 3.44 5.44 17.96
C ALA A 113 4.04 4.08 18.35
N LEU A 114 4.40 3.27 17.36
CA LEU A 114 5.05 1.98 17.55
C LEU A 114 6.56 2.09 17.78
N LYS A 115 7.13 3.30 17.74
CA LYS A 115 8.58 3.56 17.87
C LYS A 115 9.41 2.68 16.92
N LEU A 116 8.93 2.48 15.70
CA LEU A 116 9.61 1.61 14.74
C LEU A 116 10.98 2.17 14.32
N ASP A 117 11.24 3.47 14.50
CA ASP A 117 12.57 4.05 14.25
C ASP A 117 13.62 3.58 15.25
N ASP A 118 13.24 3.25 16.50
CA ASP A 118 14.14 2.66 17.49
C ASP A 118 14.60 1.26 17.06
N VAL A 119 13.78 0.58 16.24
CA VAL A 119 14.04 -0.78 15.73
C VAL A 119 14.74 -0.74 14.36
N LEU A 120 14.36 0.21 13.50
CA LEU A 120 14.76 0.27 12.09
C LEU A 120 15.83 1.34 11.80
N PHE A 121 16.30 2.05 12.83
CA PHE A 121 17.33 3.08 12.84
C PHE A 121 17.38 3.98 11.59
N GLY A 122 16.79 5.18 11.68
CA GLY A 122 16.97 6.19 10.63
C GLY A 122 16.01 6.01 9.45
N ILE A 123 14.78 5.55 9.72
CA ILE A 123 13.72 5.51 8.71
C ILE A 123 13.09 6.90 8.49
N TRP A 124 13.21 7.83 9.44
CA TRP A 124 12.64 9.19 9.29
C TRP A 124 13.14 9.95 8.06
N PRO A 125 14.45 9.99 7.73
CA PRO A 125 14.92 10.56 6.48
C PRO A 125 14.23 9.99 5.24
N LEU A 126 14.01 8.66 5.18
CA LEU A 126 13.28 8.01 4.10
C LEU A 126 11.81 8.47 4.06
N LEU A 127 11.14 8.47 5.23
CA LEU A 127 9.73 8.88 5.36
C LEU A 127 9.51 10.37 5.04
N ILE A 128 10.50 11.21 5.28
CA ILE A 128 10.42 12.63 4.96
C ILE A 128 10.76 12.86 3.49
N LEU A 129 11.96 12.45 3.05
CA LEU A 129 12.52 12.84 1.75
C LEU A 129 11.95 12.07 0.58
N ALA A 130 11.65 10.78 0.75
CA ALA A 130 11.17 9.92 -0.34
C ALA A 130 9.68 9.60 -0.22
N TYR A 131 9.04 9.84 0.92
CA TYR A 131 7.63 9.54 1.10
C TYR A 131 6.76 10.79 1.21
N THR A 132 6.94 11.59 2.27
CA THR A 132 6.04 12.70 2.59
C THR A 132 6.29 13.92 1.68
N LEU A 133 7.54 14.32 1.50
CA LEU A 133 7.89 15.49 0.70
C LEU A 133 7.45 15.33 -0.77
N PRO A 134 7.73 14.22 -1.47
CA PRO A 134 7.29 14.04 -2.86
C PRO A 134 5.76 14.00 -2.97
N LEU A 135 5.08 13.39 -1.99
CA LEU A 135 3.62 13.38 -1.93
C LEU A 135 3.04 14.80 -1.86
N LEU A 136 3.54 15.61 -0.92
CA LEU A 136 3.09 17.00 -0.74
C LEU A 136 3.42 17.86 -1.96
N LEU A 137 4.59 17.65 -2.58
CA LEU A 137 4.96 18.34 -3.82
C LEU A 137 3.99 17.98 -4.96
N GLY A 138 3.61 16.71 -5.11
CA GLY A 138 2.61 16.29 -6.09
C GLY A 138 1.26 16.95 -5.85
N MET A 139 0.80 16.97 -4.60
CA MET A 139 -0.45 17.64 -4.22
C MET A 139 -0.40 19.15 -4.50
N ALA A 140 0.72 19.80 -4.20
CA ALA A 140 0.92 21.22 -4.48
C ALA A 140 0.89 21.50 -5.98
N LEU A 141 1.59 20.72 -6.81
CA LEU A 141 1.56 20.86 -8.27
C LEU A 141 0.15 20.65 -8.83
N GLN A 142 -0.60 19.68 -8.31
CA GLN A 142 -1.97 19.42 -8.70
C GLN A 142 -2.93 20.57 -8.31
N HIS A 143 -2.63 21.29 -7.23
CA HIS A 143 -3.38 22.48 -6.84
C HIS A 143 -3.04 23.70 -7.71
N LEU A 144 -1.76 23.90 -8.02
CA LEU A 144 -1.28 25.05 -8.79
C LEU A 144 -1.64 24.95 -10.28
N ASN A 145 -1.49 23.77 -10.89
CA ASN A 145 -1.80 23.57 -12.31
C ASN A 145 -2.26 22.13 -12.57
N SER A 146 -3.59 21.93 -12.44
CA SER A 146 -4.20 20.62 -12.65
C SER A 146 -3.99 20.04 -14.07
N GLY A 147 -3.86 20.89 -15.10
CA GLY A 147 -3.63 20.43 -16.47
C GLY A 147 -2.23 19.84 -16.64
N PHE A 148 -1.21 20.53 -16.13
CA PHE A 148 0.17 20.04 -16.12
C PHE A 148 0.31 18.78 -15.26
N ALA A 149 -0.32 18.79 -14.08
CA ALA A 149 -0.24 17.68 -13.14
C ALA A 149 -0.86 16.38 -13.69
N ILE A 150 -1.98 16.43 -14.42
CA ILE A 150 -2.55 15.26 -15.09
C ILE A 150 -1.58 14.66 -16.13
N MET A 151 -0.90 15.51 -16.92
CA MET A 151 0.08 15.04 -17.90
C MET A 151 1.27 14.37 -17.21
N LEU A 152 1.77 15.00 -16.14
CA LEU A 152 2.91 14.52 -15.39
C LEU A 152 2.57 13.22 -14.62
N GLU A 153 1.40 13.15 -13.98
CA GLU A 153 0.90 11.97 -13.26
C GLU A 153 1.00 10.72 -14.13
N ARG A 154 0.51 10.79 -15.37
CA ARG A 154 0.54 9.64 -16.30
C ARG A 154 1.96 9.16 -16.59
N ARG A 155 2.89 10.08 -16.86
CA ARG A 155 4.29 9.75 -17.18
C ARG A 155 5.03 9.22 -15.96
N MET A 156 4.85 9.87 -14.82
CA MET A 156 5.48 9.50 -13.56
C MET A 156 4.98 8.16 -13.04
N THR A 157 3.67 7.87 -13.17
CA THR A 157 3.10 6.58 -12.75
C THR A 157 3.75 5.43 -13.52
N VAL A 158 3.92 5.56 -14.84
CA VAL A 158 4.59 4.52 -15.65
C VAL A 158 6.05 4.38 -15.24
N GLY A 159 6.81 5.48 -15.18
CA GLY A 159 8.22 5.44 -14.80
C GLY A 159 8.45 4.87 -13.40
N ALA A 160 7.64 5.28 -12.43
CA ALA A 160 7.68 4.79 -11.06
C ALA A 160 7.33 3.29 -10.98
N SER A 161 6.32 2.84 -11.74
CA SER A 161 5.92 1.42 -11.77
C SER A 161 7.03 0.55 -12.37
N VAL A 162 7.64 0.99 -13.47
CA VAL A 162 8.77 0.29 -14.10
C VAL A 162 9.94 0.21 -13.15
N LEU A 163 10.36 1.34 -12.56
CA LEU A 163 11.50 1.35 -11.65
C LEU A 163 11.25 0.50 -10.39
N THR A 164 10.07 0.63 -9.77
CA THR A 164 9.71 -0.19 -8.60
C THR A 164 9.66 -1.68 -8.96
N GLY A 165 9.16 -2.02 -10.15
CA GLY A 165 9.17 -3.39 -10.67
C GLY A 165 10.58 -3.94 -10.86
N LEU A 166 11.50 -3.15 -11.40
CA LEU A 166 12.90 -3.55 -11.56
C LEU A 166 13.59 -3.77 -10.20
N VAL A 167 13.36 -2.88 -9.23
CA VAL A 167 13.86 -3.04 -7.85
C VAL A 167 13.27 -4.29 -7.21
N ALA A 168 11.99 -4.56 -7.39
CA ALA A 168 11.32 -5.76 -6.90
C ALA A 168 11.92 -7.04 -7.51
N LEU A 169 12.14 -7.07 -8.83
CA LEU A 169 12.79 -8.20 -9.51
C LEU A 169 14.22 -8.41 -9.02
N ALA A 170 15.00 -7.34 -8.86
CA ALA A 170 16.35 -7.44 -8.34
C ALA A 170 16.39 -7.92 -6.88
N THR A 171 15.39 -7.53 -6.07
CA THR A 171 15.21 -8.01 -4.69
C THR A 171 14.90 -9.50 -4.66
N LEU A 172 14.00 -9.98 -5.52
CA LEU A 172 13.72 -11.41 -5.66
C LEU A 172 14.96 -12.16 -6.13
N TRP A 173 15.68 -11.66 -7.14
CA TRP A 173 16.88 -12.32 -7.64
C TRP A 173 17.95 -12.51 -6.55
N GLN A 174 18.09 -11.55 -5.65
CA GLN A 174 19.08 -11.59 -4.57
C GLN A 174 18.62 -12.38 -3.33
N GLY A 175 17.31 -12.36 -3.03
CA GLY A 175 16.77 -12.90 -1.78
C GLY A 175 15.94 -14.17 -1.90
N LEU A 176 15.56 -14.60 -3.12
CA LEU A 176 14.65 -15.73 -3.30
C LEU A 176 15.40 -17.07 -3.14
N ALA A 177 15.24 -17.69 -1.98
CA ALA A 177 15.68 -19.05 -1.68
C ALA A 177 14.53 -20.08 -1.80
N TRP A 178 14.86 -21.38 -1.71
CA TRP A 178 13.87 -22.45 -1.60
C TRP A 178 13.11 -22.31 -0.25
N GLY A 179 11.77 -22.18 -0.28
CA GLY A 179 10.94 -22.03 0.93
C GLY A 179 9.92 -20.88 0.91
N HIS A 180 9.96 -20.00 -0.09
CA HIS A 180 9.09 -18.82 -0.18
C HIS A 180 7.63 -19.10 -0.57
N VAL A 181 7.26 -20.36 -0.82
CA VAL A 181 5.87 -20.74 -1.13
C VAL A 181 4.97 -20.44 0.07
N THR A 182 5.38 -20.80 1.29
CA THR A 182 4.61 -20.50 2.51
C THR A 182 4.41 -19.01 2.68
N LEU A 183 5.44 -18.21 2.42
CA LEU A 183 5.39 -16.75 2.50
C LEU A 183 4.40 -16.16 1.48
N PHE A 184 4.45 -16.63 0.24
CA PHE A 184 3.53 -16.21 -0.82
C PHE A 184 2.08 -16.63 -0.53
N MET A 185 1.86 -17.85 -0.05
CA MET A 185 0.54 -18.33 0.37
C MET A 185 -0.01 -17.51 1.53
N LEU A 186 0.83 -17.15 2.50
CA LEU A 186 0.43 -16.29 3.60
C LEU A 186 0.05 -14.89 3.09
N ALA A 187 0.82 -14.35 2.14
CA ALA A 187 0.51 -13.07 1.50
C ALA A 187 -0.85 -13.09 0.76
N LEU A 188 -1.16 -14.19 0.05
CA LEU A 188 -2.47 -14.40 -0.58
C LEU A 188 -3.59 -14.43 0.46
N VAL A 189 -3.41 -15.15 1.57
CA VAL A 189 -4.39 -15.22 2.66
C VAL A 189 -4.62 -13.84 3.28
N ILE A 190 -3.55 -13.09 3.58
CA ILE A 190 -3.65 -11.76 4.19
C ILE A 190 -4.34 -10.78 3.23
N ALA A 191 -3.93 -10.73 1.96
CA ALA A 191 -4.56 -9.86 0.96
C ALA A 191 -6.03 -10.26 0.73
N GLY A 192 -6.32 -11.55 0.66
CA GLY A 192 -7.68 -12.10 0.54
C GLY A 192 -8.55 -11.74 1.74
N PHE A 193 -8.04 -11.92 2.95
CA PHE A 193 -8.71 -11.53 4.19
C PHE A 193 -8.99 -10.02 4.20
N ALA A 194 -8.00 -9.18 3.89
CA ALA A 194 -8.15 -7.74 3.80
C ALA A 194 -9.27 -7.35 2.82
N GLY A 195 -9.27 -7.96 1.63
CA GLY A 195 -10.26 -7.72 0.59
C GLY A 195 -11.67 -8.16 0.95
N LEU A 196 -11.83 -9.41 1.39
CA LEU A 196 -13.13 -10.00 1.72
C LEU A 196 -13.74 -9.38 2.97
N PHE A 197 -12.95 -9.25 4.04
CA PHE A 197 -13.42 -8.67 5.29
C PHE A 197 -13.76 -7.18 5.11
N GLY A 198 -12.88 -6.43 4.44
CA GLY A 198 -13.11 -5.03 4.10
C GLY A 198 -14.36 -4.83 3.26
N TRP A 199 -14.59 -5.71 2.29
CA TRP A 199 -15.81 -5.71 1.49
C TRP A 199 -17.04 -6.01 2.32
N GLY A 200 -17.04 -7.07 3.12
CA GLY A 200 -18.16 -7.43 3.99
C GLY A 200 -18.54 -6.30 4.94
N ALA A 201 -17.56 -5.75 5.66
CA ALA A 201 -17.76 -4.63 6.57
C ALA A 201 -18.25 -3.37 5.84
N GLY A 202 -17.67 -3.05 4.69
CA GLY A 202 -18.00 -1.85 3.92
C GLY A 202 -19.38 -1.88 3.25
N ARG A 203 -19.91 -3.06 2.90
CA ARG A 203 -21.24 -3.20 2.28
C ARG A 203 -22.36 -2.71 3.19
N MET A 204 -22.19 -2.82 4.51
CA MET A 204 -23.16 -2.31 5.49
C MET A 204 -23.35 -0.78 5.41
N LEU A 205 -22.40 -0.07 4.81
CA LEU A 205 -22.44 1.39 4.68
C LEU A 205 -23.11 1.87 3.38
N GLY A 206 -23.48 0.96 2.48
CA GLY A 206 -24.16 1.27 1.22
C GLY A 206 -23.40 0.84 -0.05
N SER A 207 -24.07 1.01 -1.19
CA SER A 207 -23.59 0.53 -2.50
C SER A 207 -22.22 1.08 -2.88
N GLY A 208 -21.36 0.20 -3.41
CA GLY A 208 -20.01 0.53 -3.88
C GLY A 208 -18.97 0.79 -2.78
N LYS A 209 -19.38 0.88 -1.49
CA LYS A 209 -18.45 1.12 -0.38
C LYS A 209 -17.70 -0.14 0.04
N GLY A 210 -18.34 -1.31 -0.05
CA GLY A 210 -17.68 -2.59 0.19
C GLY A 210 -16.52 -2.81 -0.78
N GLU A 211 -16.77 -2.66 -2.08
CA GLU A 211 -15.75 -2.82 -3.11
C GLU A 211 -14.62 -1.80 -2.96
N ALA A 212 -14.95 -0.56 -2.58
CA ALA A 212 -13.96 0.46 -2.28
C ALA A 212 -13.07 0.10 -1.09
N ILE A 213 -13.66 -0.25 0.06
CA ILE A 213 -12.89 -0.58 1.28
C ILE A 213 -12.10 -1.88 1.10
N GLY A 214 -12.72 -2.93 0.56
CA GLY A 214 -12.08 -4.22 0.34
C GLY A 214 -10.86 -4.13 -0.58
N LEU A 215 -11.02 -3.60 -1.79
CA LEU A 215 -9.89 -3.50 -2.73
C LEU A 215 -8.81 -2.53 -2.25
N SER A 216 -9.17 -1.43 -1.58
CA SER A 216 -8.18 -0.51 -1.02
C SER A 216 -7.42 -1.09 0.17
N LEU A 217 -8.02 -1.97 0.98
CA LEU A 217 -7.31 -2.71 2.03
C LEU A 217 -6.39 -3.80 1.48
N SER A 218 -6.81 -4.49 0.43
CA SER A 218 -6.00 -5.52 -0.23
C SER A 218 -4.79 -4.93 -0.93
N ILE A 219 -5.00 -3.87 -1.74
CA ILE A 219 -3.96 -3.26 -2.57
C ILE A 219 -3.25 -2.14 -1.81
N ARG A 220 -2.02 -2.43 -1.40
CA ARG A 220 -1.20 -1.54 -0.57
C ARG A 220 -0.02 -0.97 -1.33
N ASN A 221 0.50 0.14 -0.85
CA ASN A 221 1.71 0.72 -1.38
C ASN A 221 2.91 -0.12 -0.91
N PHE A 222 3.28 -1.14 -1.69
CA PHE A 222 4.41 -2.01 -1.36
C PHE A 222 5.79 -1.35 -1.52
N ALA A 223 5.89 -0.23 -2.26
CA ALA A 223 7.15 0.48 -2.45
C ALA A 223 7.70 1.03 -1.12
N LEU A 224 6.82 1.45 -0.21
CA LEU A 224 7.20 1.93 1.12
C LEU A 224 7.88 0.84 1.97
N PRO A 225 7.22 -0.30 2.29
CA PRO A 225 7.84 -1.36 3.07
C PRO A 225 9.06 -1.97 2.35
N LEU A 226 9.07 -2.03 1.01
CA LEU A 226 10.25 -2.43 0.24
C LEU A 226 11.46 -1.52 0.53
N ALA A 227 11.27 -0.19 0.44
CA ALA A 227 12.34 0.76 0.72
C ALA A 227 12.77 0.74 2.19
N ILE A 228 11.82 0.60 3.13
CA ILE A 228 12.12 0.45 4.57
C ILE A 228 13.01 -0.77 4.79
N CYS A 229 12.64 -1.94 4.25
CA CYS A 229 13.41 -3.17 4.44
C CYS A 229 14.81 -3.09 3.84
N LEU A 230 14.95 -2.51 2.64
CA LEU A 230 16.27 -2.41 1.98
C LEU A 230 17.20 -1.38 2.64
N ILE A 231 16.65 -0.41 3.38
CA ILE A 231 17.44 0.63 4.06
C ILE A 231 17.75 0.26 5.50
N GLY A 232 16.74 -0.17 6.26
CA GLY A 232 16.84 -0.41 7.70
C GLY A 232 16.98 -1.88 8.09
N CYS A 233 16.93 -2.81 7.13
CA CYS A 233 17.05 -4.25 7.37
C CYS A 233 17.92 -4.92 6.30
N ASP A 234 17.58 -6.15 5.93
CA ASP A 234 18.25 -6.95 4.91
C ASP A 234 17.35 -7.24 3.71
N VAL A 235 17.99 -7.65 2.61
CA VAL A 235 17.33 -8.04 1.36
C VAL A 235 16.35 -9.20 1.56
N SER A 236 16.61 -10.12 2.50
CA SER A 236 15.70 -11.24 2.83
C SER A 236 14.37 -10.75 3.38
N VAL A 237 14.36 -9.75 4.26
CA VAL A 237 13.14 -9.10 4.78
C VAL A 237 12.36 -8.43 3.64
N ALA A 238 13.08 -7.81 2.69
CA ALA A 238 12.50 -7.10 1.56
C ALA A 238 11.78 -7.99 0.54
N VAL A 239 12.03 -9.31 0.53
CA VAL A 239 11.32 -10.28 -0.32
C VAL A 239 9.82 -10.33 0.02
N ALA A 240 9.47 -10.24 1.31
CA ALA A 240 8.09 -10.33 1.76
C ALA A 240 7.17 -9.24 1.17
N PRO A 241 7.51 -7.94 1.24
CA PRO A 241 6.75 -6.89 0.55
C PRO A 241 6.59 -7.11 -0.96
N VAL A 242 7.59 -7.69 -1.63
CA VAL A 242 7.52 -7.97 -3.07
C VAL A 242 6.55 -9.11 -3.37
N LEU A 243 6.61 -10.21 -2.62
CA LEU A 243 5.64 -11.30 -2.76
C LEU A 243 4.23 -10.85 -2.42
N TYR A 244 4.07 -10.00 -1.40
CA TYR A 244 2.80 -9.36 -1.10
C TYR A 244 2.28 -8.52 -2.28
N ALA A 245 3.16 -7.78 -2.95
CA ALA A 245 2.79 -6.99 -4.12
C ALA A 245 2.22 -7.83 -5.26
N ILE A 246 2.78 -9.02 -5.49
CA ILE A 246 2.26 -9.97 -6.48
C ILE A 246 0.91 -10.52 -6.00
N ALA A 247 0.85 -11.00 -4.76
CA ALA A 247 -0.35 -11.59 -4.16
C ALA A 247 -1.55 -10.63 -4.17
N MET A 248 -1.34 -9.36 -3.81
CA MET A 248 -2.43 -8.37 -3.71
C MET A 248 -3.09 -8.08 -5.07
N TYR A 249 -2.35 -8.10 -6.18
CA TYR A 249 -2.93 -7.89 -7.51
C TYR A 249 -3.69 -9.14 -8.01
N LEU A 250 -3.19 -10.34 -7.72
CA LEU A 250 -3.90 -11.58 -8.01
C LEU A 250 -5.23 -11.65 -7.25
N VAL A 251 -5.20 -11.35 -5.95
CA VAL A 251 -6.40 -11.29 -5.10
C VAL A 251 -7.36 -10.22 -5.62
N ALA A 252 -6.88 -9.01 -5.92
CA ALA A 252 -7.74 -7.95 -6.42
C ALA A 252 -8.46 -8.35 -7.71
N PHE A 253 -7.76 -9.00 -8.64
CA PHE A 253 -8.36 -9.48 -9.87
C PHE A 253 -9.40 -10.58 -9.60
N ALA A 254 -9.09 -11.54 -8.74
CA ALA A 254 -10.03 -12.59 -8.33
C ALA A 254 -11.31 -12.02 -7.68
N LEU A 255 -11.17 -11.03 -6.80
CA LEU A 255 -12.31 -10.35 -6.16
C LEU A 255 -13.17 -9.61 -7.18
N ILE A 256 -12.57 -8.92 -8.15
CA ILE A 256 -13.31 -8.25 -9.22
C ILE A 256 -14.11 -9.26 -10.04
N VAL A 257 -13.48 -10.37 -10.46
CA VAL A 257 -14.16 -11.44 -11.20
C VAL A 257 -15.33 -11.98 -10.39
N MET A 258 -15.11 -12.31 -9.12
CA MET A 258 -16.15 -12.79 -8.21
C MET A 258 -17.33 -11.82 -8.10
N TRP A 259 -17.07 -10.53 -7.89
CA TRP A 259 -18.14 -9.53 -7.73
C TRP A 259 -18.90 -9.21 -9.02
N ARG A 260 -18.28 -9.40 -10.18
CA ARG A 260 -18.96 -9.24 -11.47
C ARG A 260 -19.88 -10.42 -11.82
N HIS A 261 -19.63 -11.60 -11.25
CA HIS A 261 -20.51 -12.77 -11.44
C HIS A 261 -21.68 -12.81 -10.44
N VAL A 262 -21.58 -12.11 -9.31
CA VAL A 262 -22.63 -12.08 -8.27
C VAL A 262 -23.64 -10.93 -8.49
N ARG A 263 -23.36 -10.00 -9.42
CA ARG A 263 -24.24 -8.91 -9.83
C ARG A 263 -25.03 -9.30 -11.07
#